data_AF-A0A957JJX1-F1
#
_entry.id   AF-A0A957JJX1-F1
#
_cell.length_a   1.000
_cell.length_b   1.000
_cell.length_c   1.000
_cell.angle_alpha   90.00
_cell.angle_beta   90.00
_cell.angle_gamma   90.00
#
_symmetry.space_group_name_H-M   'P 1'
#
loop_
_entity.id
_entity.type
_entity.pdbx_description
1 polymer ?
#
loop_
_entity_poly.entity_id
_entity_poly.type
_entity_poly.pdbx_seq_one_letter_code
_entity_poly.pdbx_strand_id
1 'polypeptide(L)'
;MSILTASNISQAFGADDLFDNVNVQVADKDRIGLVGPNGSGKTTLLLILAGLLEPTTGSVARGRGLTLGYLRQEAVLTFAGQGNTIYEEMLTVFAELQAIETRLRELEAAMAAGEMGEAVLDEYGRLQETYDHGGGYDYPVEIKRVLLGLGFASEDAIERGYGEEFTVLPPVFVAETAVVEKCVIGPFVAIGPDAVVRESVLTNCIIDAEAQVENVVLDRSIVGKGGVINGRKQSLLLNDDEVAGD
;
A
#
# COMPACT_ATOMS: atom_id res chain seq x y z
N MET A 1 5.68 11.22 -24.43
CA MET A 1 6.27 10.02 -25.07
C MET A 1 5.50 8.81 -24.54
N SER A 2 5.15 7.83 -25.38
CA SER A 2 4.48 6.62 -24.89
C SER A 2 5.48 5.72 -24.16
N ILE A 3 5.11 5.26 -22.97
CA ILE A 3 5.91 4.36 -22.13
C ILE A 3 5.40 2.92 -22.18
N LEU A 4 4.13 2.73 -22.58
CA LEU A 4 3.53 1.42 -22.79
C LEU A 4 2.55 1.49 -23.96
N THR A 5 2.61 0.53 -24.87
CA THR A 5 1.65 0.37 -25.96
C THR A 5 1.25 -1.09 -26.06
N ALA A 6 -0.04 -1.36 -26.12
CA ALA A 6 -0.61 -2.68 -26.34
C ALA A 6 -1.43 -2.64 -27.62
N SER A 7 -1.20 -3.59 -28.52
CA SER A 7 -1.80 -3.60 -29.85
C SER A 7 -2.52 -4.91 -30.12
N ASN A 8 -3.78 -4.81 -30.55
CA ASN A 8 -4.67 -5.90 -30.92
C ASN A 8 -4.70 -7.04 -29.89
N ILE A 9 -4.77 -6.67 -28.61
CA ILE A 9 -4.79 -7.62 -27.51
C ILE A 9 -6.15 -8.30 -27.47
N SER A 10 -6.14 -9.63 -27.48
CA SER A 10 -7.34 -10.43 -27.24
C SER A 10 -7.02 -11.49 -26.19
N GLN A 11 -8.04 -11.85 -25.40
CA GLN A 11 -7.94 -12.93 -24.44
C GLN A 11 -9.17 -13.81 -24.52
N ALA A 12 -8.94 -15.12 -24.63
CA ALA A 12 -9.94 -16.15 -24.50
C ALA A 12 -9.59 -17.11 -23.37
N PHE A 13 -10.62 -17.72 -22.77
CA PHE A 13 -10.47 -18.85 -21.84
C PHE A 13 -11.31 -20.01 -22.34
N GLY A 14 -10.64 -21.00 -22.94
CA GLY A 14 -11.33 -22.12 -23.59
C GLY A 14 -12.02 -21.67 -24.86
N ALA A 15 -13.36 -21.79 -24.91
CA ALA A 15 -14.17 -21.44 -26.07
C ALA A 15 -14.77 -20.02 -26.00
N ASP A 16 -14.65 -19.35 -24.85
CA ASP A 16 -15.26 -18.05 -24.61
C ASP A 16 -14.22 -16.93 -24.70
N ASP A 17 -14.47 -15.97 -25.59
CA ASP A 17 -13.69 -14.74 -25.70
C ASP A 17 -14.06 -13.80 -24.55
N LEU A 18 -13.05 -13.38 -23.78
CA LEU A 18 -13.23 -12.42 -22.70
C LEU A 18 -13.25 -10.98 -23.23
N PHE A 19 -12.33 -10.67 -24.14
CA PHE A 19 -12.30 -9.44 -24.92
C PHE A 19 -11.46 -9.65 -26.18
N ASP A 20 -11.73 -8.84 -27.20
CA ASP A 20 -11.07 -8.91 -28.49
C ASP A 20 -10.60 -7.52 -28.97
N ASN A 21 -9.45 -7.49 -29.63
CA ASN A 21 -8.89 -6.35 -30.35
C ASN A 21 -8.73 -5.06 -29.52
N VAL A 22 -8.25 -5.20 -28.28
CA VAL A 22 -7.98 -4.09 -27.39
C VAL A 22 -6.66 -3.41 -27.74
N ASN A 23 -6.72 -2.10 -27.94
CA ASN A 23 -5.56 -1.25 -28.21
C ASN A 23 -5.42 -0.21 -27.08
N VAL A 24 -4.26 -0.16 -26.44
CA VAL A 24 -3.98 0.73 -25.30
C VAL A 24 -2.69 1.48 -25.55
N GLN A 25 -2.68 2.78 -25.26
CA GLN A 25 -1.47 3.58 -25.24
C GLN A 25 -1.41 4.35 -23.93
N VAL A 26 -0.29 4.23 -23.22
CA VAL A 26 0.00 4.97 -21.99
C VAL A 26 1.19 5.87 -22.24
N ALA A 27 1.01 7.16 -22.00
CA ALA A 27 2.07 8.16 -22.03
C ALA A 27 2.70 8.36 -20.65
N ASP A 28 3.91 8.91 -20.66
CA ASP A 28 4.57 9.33 -19.43
C ASP A 28 3.67 10.28 -18.62
N LYS A 29 3.55 10.01 -17.32
CA LYS A 29 2.71 10.73 -16.33
C LYS A 29 1.19 10.61 -16.49
N ASP A 30 0.71 9.72 -17.37
CA ASP A 30 -0.73 9.47 -17.48
C ASP A 30 -1.32 8.89 -16.20
N ARG A 31 -2.57 9.27 -15.91
CA ARG A 31 -3.42 8.64 -14.89
C ARG A 31 -4.69 8.14 -15.58
N ILE A 32 -4.78 6.83 -15.75
CA ILE A 32 -5.85 6.19 -16.53
C ILE A 32 -6.71 5.34 -15.60
N GLY A 33 -8.03 5.54 -15.66
CA GLY A 33 -9.02 4.70 -14.98
C GLY A 33 -9.62 3.68 -15.95
N LEU A 34 -9.63 2.41 -15.58
CA LEU A 34 -10.31 1.34 -16.33
C LEU A 34 -11.63 0.98 -15.64
N VAL A 35 -12.75 1.26 -16.31
CA VAL A 35 -14.11 1.01 -15.80
C VAL A 35 -14.88 0.06 -16.70
N GLY A 36 -15.79 -0.70 -16.10
CA GLY A 36 -16.61 -1.69 -16.81
C GLY A 36 -17.27 -2.68 -15.84
N PRO A 37 -18.28 -3.44 -16.29
CA PRO A 37 -18.98 -4.41 -15.43
C PRO A 37 -18.05 -5.52 -14.92
N ASN A 38 -18.46 -6.18 -13.82
CA ASN A 38 -17.73 -7.35 -13.32
C ASN A 38 -17.72 -8.46 -14.37
N GLY A 39 -16.58 -9.14 -14.50
CA GLY A 39 -16.38 -10.15 -15.55
C GLY A 39 -15.97 -9.60 -16.92
N SER A 40 -15.92 -8.27 -17.14
CA SER A 40 -15.50 -7.70 -18.43
C SER A 40 -13.99 -7.82 -18.75
N GLY A 41 -13.24 -8.57 -17.95
CA GLY A 41 -11.80 -8.80 -18.16
C GLY A 41 -10.85 -7.67 -17.76
N LYS A 42 -11.28 -6.71 -16.92
CA LYS A 42 -10.41 -5.60 -16.44
C LYS A 42 -9.13 -6.11 -15.76
N THR A 43 -9.27 -7.00 -14.79
CA THR A 43 -8.15 -7.59 -14.06
C THR A 43 -7.23 -8.33 -15.03
N THR A 44 -7.79 -9.11 -15.95
CA THR A 44 -7.06 -9.82 -17.00
C THR A 44 -6.27 -8.88 -17.91
N LEU A 45 -6.87 -7.77 -18.34
CA LEU A 45 -6.18 -6.75 -19.12
C LEU A 45 -5.02 -6.14 -18.33
N LEU A 46 -5.23 -5.77 -17.06
CA LEU A 46 -4.17 -5.24 -16.20
C LEU A 46 -3.02 -6.24 -16.01
N LEU A 47 -3.32 -7.52 -15.84
CA LEU A 47 -2.31 -8.58 -15.76
C LEU A 47 -1.49 -8.69 -17.05
N ILE A 48 -2.14 -8.58 -18.21
CA ILE A 48 -1.46 -8.58 -19.52
C ILE A 48 -0.55 -7.36 -19.67
N LEU A 49 -1.05 -6.15 -19.37
CA LEU A 49 -0.25 -4.93 -19.43
C LEU A 49 0.93 -4.99 -18.45
N ALA A 50 0.74 -5.59 -17.27
CA ALA A 50 1.77 -5.84 -16.28
C ALA A 50 2.78 -6.94 -16.68
N GLY A 51 2.46 -7.77 -17.68
CA GLY A 51 3.30 -8.87 -18.13
C GLY A 51 3.22 -10.10 -17.24
N LEU A 52 2.19 -10.18 -16.41
CA LEU A 52 1.88 -11.31 -15.54
C LEU A 52 0.99 -12.35 -16.22
N LEU A 53 0.43 -12.00 -17.38
CA LEU A 53 -0.35 -12.89 -18.24
C LEU A 53 0.01 -12.61 -19.70
N GLU A 54 0.23 -13.65 -20.49
CA GLU A 54 0.38 -13.49 -21.94
C GLU A 54 -0.99 -13.42 -22.60
N PRO A 55 -1.21 -12.50 -23.55
CA PRO A 55 -2.47 -12.42 -24.27
C PRO A 55 -2.59 -13.59 -25.25
N THR A 56 -3.82 -13.97 -25.60
CA THR A 56 -4.06 -14.97 -26.65
C THR A 56 -3.56 -14.48 -28.01
N THR A 57 -3.76 -13.19 -28.31
CA THR A 57 -3.24 -12.53 -29.52
C THR A 57 -2.80 -11.11 -29.22
N GLY A 58 -2.03 -10.53 -30.14
CA GLY A 58 -1.51 -9.17 -30.01
C GLY A 58 -0.19 -9.11 -29.25
N SER A 59 0.23 -7.90 -28.89
CA SER A 59 1.53 -7.69 -28.22
C SER A 59 1.54 -6.45 -27.34
N VAL A 60 2.30 -6.51 -26.25
CA VAL A 60 2.57 -5.37 -25.35
C VAL A 60 4.03 -4.95 -25.51
N ALA A 61 4.25 -3.69 -25.89
CA ALA A 61 5.55 -3.05 -25.95
C ALA A 61 5.71 -2.06 -24.78
N ARG A 62 6.89 -2.09 -24.14
CA ARG A 62 7.21 -1.24 -22.98
C ARG A 62 8.48 -0.44 -23.26
N GLY A 63 8.54 0.78 -22.72
CA GLY A 63 9.74 1.61 -22.75
C GLY A 63 10.92 0.93 -22.06
N ARG A 64 12.15 1.16 -22.55
CA ARG A 64 13.36 0.62 -21.91
C ARG A 64 13.56 1.24 -20.53
N GLY A 65 13.95 0.42 -19.56
CA GLY A 65 14.20 0.86 -18.19
C GLY A 65 12.93 1.16 -17.37
N LEU A 66 11.74 0.77 -17.88
CA LEU A 66 10.50 0.92 -17.14
C LEU A 66 10.40 -0.14 -16.03
N THR A 67 10.31 0.30 -14.78
CA THR A 67 9.92 -0.56 -13.65
C THR A 67 8.40 -0.59 -13.57
N LEU A 68 7.82 -1.80 -13.46
CA LEU A 68 6.37 -1.99 -13.44
C LEU A 68 5.96 -2.63 -12.11
N GLY A 69 5.09 -1.94 -11.37
CA GLY A 69 4.48 -2.46 -10.14
C GLY A 69 3.02 -2.84 -10.38
N TYR A 70 2.60 -4.00 -9.87
CA TYR A 70 1.21 -4.44 -9.90
C TYR A 70 0.72 -4.69 -8.47
N LEU A 71 -0.31 -3.95 -8.06
CA LEU A 71 -0.97 -4.13 -6.79
C LEU A 71 -2.16 -5.07 -6.96
N ARG A 72 -2.13 -6.24 -6.30
CA ARG A 72 -3.23 -7.21 -6.33
C ARG A 72 -4.45 -6.69 -5.58
N GLN A 73 -5.63 -7.08 -6.08
CA GLN A 73 -6.90 -6.72 -5.46
C GLN A 73 -7.09 -7.40 -4.10
N GLU A 74 -6.60 -8.64 -3.92
CA GLU A 74 -6.68 -9.38 -2.63
C GLU A 74 -5.47 -9.14 -1.71
N ALA A 75 -5.01 -7.89 -1.57
CA ALA A 75 -3.84 -7.56 -0.75
C ALA A 75 -3.96 -8.06 0.72
N VAL A 76 -5.18 -8.12 1.28
CA VAL A 76 -5.46 -8.60 2.65
C VAL A 76 -4.98 -10.04 2.89
N LEU A 77 -5.08 -10.94 1.90
CA LEU A 77 -4.65 -12.34 2.07
C LEU A 77 -3.13 -12.49 2.10
N THR A 78 -2.38 -11.50 1.60
CA THR A 78 -0.91 -11.53 1.61
C THR A 78 -0.36 -11.32 3.03
N PHE A 79 -1.11 -10.62 3.88
CA PHE A 79 -0.72 -10.28 5.25
C PHE A 79 -1.46 -11.13 6.32
N ALA A 80 -2.38 -11.99 5.91
CA ALA A 80 -3.14 -12.84 6.82
C ALA A 80 -2.21 -13.82 7.55
N GLY A 81 -2.07 -13.65 8.87
CA GLY A 81 -1.21 -14.48 9.73
C GLY A 81 0.20 -13.92 9.97
N GLN A 82 0.52 -12.72 9.48
CA GLN A 82 1.74 -12.00 9.84
C GLN A 82 1.47 -11.07 11.02
N GLY A 83 2.35 -11.11 12.03
CA GLY A 83 2.27 -10.28 13.23
C GLY A 83 3.09 -8.98 13.16
N ASN A 84 3.62 -8.64 11.98
CA ASN A 84 4.41 -7.44 11.81
C ASN A 84 3.54 -6.19 12.02
N THR A 85 4.09 -5.20 12.71
CA THR A 85 3.55 -3.84 12.66
C THR A 85 3.69 -3.28 11.25
N ILE A 86 2.91 -2.25 10.96
CA ILE A 86 2.96 -1.52 9.68
C ILE A 86 4.36 -1.01 9.37
N TYR A 87 5.04 -0.52 10.42
CA TYR A 87 6.38 0.01 10.30
C TYR A 87 7.39 -1.11 10.01
N GLU A 88 7.30 -2.24 10.71
CA GLU A 88 8.12 -3.42 10.43
C GLU A 88 7.90 -3.96 9.01
N GLU A 89 6.66 -3.98 8.55
CA GLU A 89 6.34 -4.41 7.18
C GLU A 89 6.96 -3.44 6.14
N MET A 90 6.89 -2.13 6.39
CA MET A 90 7.56 -1.14 5.54
C MET A 90 9.09 -1.30 5.54
N LEU A 91 9.69 -1.69 6.68
CA LEU A 91 11.12 -1.95 6.79
C LEU A 91 11.56 -3.15 5.92
N THR A 92 10.69 -4.13 5.67
CA THR A 92 11.04 -5.31 4.85
C THR A 92 11.46 -4.93 3.43
N VAL A 93 10.91 -3.83 2.88
CA VAL A 93 11.29 -3.30 1.56
C VAL A 93 12.75 -2.86 1.53
N PHE A 94 13.31 -2.49 2.68
CA PHE A 94 14.68 -2.01 2.84
C PHE A 94 15.59 -3.04 3.52
N ALA A 95 15.22 -4.33 3.50
CA ALA A 95 16.01 -5.39 4.14
C ALA A 95 17.47 -5.44 3.66
N GLU A 96 17.73 -5.17 2.38
CA GLU A 96 19.10 -5.10 1.84
C GLU A 96 19.90 -3.95 2.46
N LEU A 97 19.31 -2.76 2.59
CA LEU A 97 19.97 -1.62 3.22
C LEU A 97 20.24 -1.89 4.71
N GLN A 98 19.30 -2.51 5.42
CA GLN A 98 19.48 -2.90 6.82
C GLN A 98 20.64 -3.91 6.99
N ALA A 99 20.78 -4.86 6.06
CA ALA A 99 21.89 -5.79 6.05
C ALA A 99 23.23 -5.08 5.81
N ILE A 100 23.26 -4.11 4.87
CA ILE A 100 24.44 -3.28 4.61
C ILE A 100 24.79 -2.44 5.86
N GLU A 101 23.82 -1.80 6.50
CA GLU A 101 24.03 -1.02 7.73
C GLU A 101 24.65 -1.87 8.84
N THR A 102 24.11 -3.07 9.05
CA THR A 102 24.63 -4.02 10.03
C THR A 102 26.09 -4.36 9.73
N ARG A 103 26.40 -4.65 8.47
CA ARG A 103 27.76 -4.96 8.03
C ARG A 103 28.72 -3.77 8.20
N LEU A 104 28.28 -2.55 7.91
CA LEU A 104 29.06 -1.33 8.13
C LEU A 104 29.42 -1.18 9.61
N ARG A 105 28.46 -1.39 10.53
CA ARG A 105 28.71 -1.34 11.98
C ARG A 105 29.70 -2.41 12.45
N GLU A 106 29.66 -3.62 11.89
CA GLU A 106 30.64 -4.67 12.18
C GLU A 106 32.05 -4.27 11.74
N LEU A 107 32.19 -3.71 10.54
CA LEU A 107 33.47 -3.25 10.00
C LEU A 107 34.01 -2.08 10.83
N GLU A 108 33.15 -1.16 11.27
CA GLU A 108 33.52 -0.07 12.20
C GLU A 108 34.05 -0.59 13.53
N ALA A 109 33.39 -1.61 14.10
CA ALA A 109 33.85 -2.25 15.33
C ALA A 109 35.19 -2.97 15.15
N ALA A 110 35.40 -3.66 14.02
CA ALA A 110 36.67 -4.31 13.69
C ALA A 110 37.81 -3.29 13.53
N MET A 111 37.55 -2.19 12.83
CA MET A 111 38.50 -1.08 12.70
C MET A 111 38.84 -0.45 14.05
N ALA A 112 37.84 -0.25 14.92
CA ALA A 112 38.04 0.25 16.28
C ALA A 112 38.88 -0.71 17.14
N ALA A 113 38.79 -2.02 16.90
CA ALA A 113 39.63 -3.05 17.53
C ALA A 113 41.05 -3.15 16.94
N GLY A 114 41.37 -2.38 15.88
CA GLY A 114 42.68 -2.31 15.26
C GLY A 114 42.84 -3.16 13.99
N GLU A 115 41.78 -3.81 13.51
CA GLU A 115 41.77 -4.55 12.25
C GLU A 115 41.62 -3.61 11.06
N MET A 116 42.69 -2.86 10.74
CA MET A 116 42.72 -1.89 9.64
C MET A 116 43.35 -2.46 8.36
N GLY A 117 43.03 -3.72 8.02
CA GLY A 117 43.51 -4.33 6.79
C GLY A 117 42.92 -3.66 5.54
N GLU A 118 43.65 -3.66 4.43
CA GLU A 118 43.22 -3.10 3.13
C GLU A 118 41.85 -3.66 2.69
N ALA A 119 41.64 -4.97 2.86
CA ALA A 119 40.35 -5.61 2.55
C ALA A 119 39.16 -5.08 3.37
N VAL A 120 39.38 -4.71 4.64
CA VAL A 120 38.33 -4.16 5.52
C VAL A 120 37.95 -2.75 5.06
N LEU A 121 38.94 -1.93 4.72
CA LEU A 121 38.75 -0.58 4.21
C LEU A 121 38.06 -0.56 2.85
N ASP A 122 38.45 -1.45 1.95
CA ASP A 122 37.84 -1.58 0.62
C ASP A 122 36.38 -2.05 0.70
N GLU A 123 36.11 -3.06 1.55
CA GLU A 123 34.74 -3.53 1.78
C GLU A 123 33.87 -2.41 2.37
N TYR A 124 34.37 -1.71 3.39
CA TYR A 124 33.69 -0.59 4.02
C TYR A 124 33.35 0.51 3.01
N GLY A 125 34.33 0.96 2.22
CA GLY A 125 34.13 2.01 1.22
C GLY A 125 33.05 1.65 0.19
N ARG A 126 33.10 0.43 -0.36
CA ARG A 126 32.09 -0.05 -1.34
C ARG A 126 30.70 -0.13 -0.73
N LEU A 127 30.58 -0.66 0.48
CA LEU A 127 29.29 -0.80 1.16
C LEU A 127 28.72 0.57 1.56
N GLN A 128 29.57 1.50 1.99
CA GLN A 128 29.16 2.86 2.33
C GLN A 128 28.62 3.60 1.11
N GLU A 129 29.30 3.51 -0.03
CA GLU A 129 28.82 4.08 -1.30
C GLU A 129 27.48 3.46 -1.73
N THR A 130 27.35 2.14 -1.61
CA THR A 130 26.10 1.43 -1.93
C THR A 130 24.96 1.84 -1.00
N TYR A 131 25.26 2.00 0.29
CA TYR A 131 24.30 2.41 1.32
C TYR A 131 23.78 3.83 1.07
N ASP A 132 24.69 4.77 0.79
CA ASP A 132 24.35 6.16 0.51
C ASP A 132 23.49 6.29 -0.76
N HIS A 133 23.93 5.69 -1.87
CA HIS A 133 23.16 5.68 -3.12
C HIS A 133 21.80 4.98 -3.00
N GLY A 134 21.69 3.99 -2.12
CA GLY A 134 20.44 3.29 -1.84
C GLY A 134 19.46 4.09 -0.96
N GLY A 135 19.86 5.25 -0.43
CA GLY A 135 19.04 6.04 0.50
C GLY A 135 19.06 5.49 1.93
N GLY A 136 20.16 4.85 2.34
CA GLY A 136 20.35 4.23 3.65
C GLY A 136 20.09 5.18 4.84
N TYR A 137 20.38 6.46 4.70
CA TYR A 137 20.14 7.46 5.76
C TYR A 137 18.71 8.01 5.77
N ASP A 138 18.00 7.90 4.64
CA ASP A 138 16.73 8.58 4.42
C ASP A 138 15.53 7.63 4.55
N TYR A 139 15.71 6.33 4.31
CA TYR A 139 14.58 5.39 4.26
C TYR A 139 13.70 5.38 5.53
N PRO A 140 14.21 5.54 6.78
CA PRO A 140 13.33 5.61 7.95
C PRO A 140 12.41 6.84 7.92
N VAL A 141 12.94 7.98 7.46
CA VAL A 141 12.19 9.24 7.32
C VAL A 141 11.19 9.13 6.17
N GLU A 142 11.58 8.49 5.08
CA GLU A 142 10.71 8.21 3.92
C GLU A 142 9.53 7.31 4.30
N ILE A 143 9.77 6.23 5.06
CA ILE A 143 8.69 5.38 5.60
C ILE A 143 7.73 6.21 6.43
N LYS A 144 8.23 7.01 7.39
CA LYS A 144 7.40 7.89 8.21
C LYS A 144 6.59 8.86 7.35
N ARG A 145 7.21 9.48 6.34
CA ARG A 145 6.56 10.43 5.43
C ARG A 145 5.43 9.75 4.64
N VAL A 146 5.66 8.55 4.13
CA VAL A 146 4.64 7.77 3.40
C VAL A 146 3.49 7.40 4.33
N LEU A 147 3.78 6.89 5.53
CA LEU A 147 2.75 6.54 6.51
C LEU A 147 1.95 7.76 6.96
N LEU A 148 2.59 8.90 7.25
CA LEU A 148 1.89 10.15 7.57
C LEU A 148 1.05 10.64 6.38
N GLY A 149 1.55 10.51 5.15
CA GLY A 149 0.84 10.87 3.92
C GLY A 149 -0.38 9.99 3.66
N LEU A 150 -0.32 8.70 4.02
CA LEU A 150 -1.44 7.77 4.00
C LEU A 150 -2.39 7.97 5.21
N GLY A 151 -1.97 8.79 6.18
CA GLY A 151 -2.78 9.23 7.31
C GLY A 151 -2.73 8.31 8.53
N PHE A 152 -1.62 7.60 8.72
CA PHE A 152 -1.27 6.96 9.99
C PHE A 152 -0.80 8.05 10.98
N ALA A 153 -1.45 8.14 12.15
CA ALA A 153 -1.71 9.44 12.78
C ALA A 153 -0.77 9.93 13.91
N SER A 154 0.48 9.45 14.04
CA SER A 154 1.56 10.20 14.75
C SER A 154 2.91 9.47 14.72
N GLU A 155 4.01 10.22 14.81
CA GLU A 155 5.37 9.68 15.05
C GLU A 155 5.41 8.76 16.29
N ASP A 156 4.64 9.11 17.33
CA ASP A 156 4.44 8.31 18.55
C ASP A 156 3.73 6.96 18.30
N ALA A 157 2.82 6.88 17.32
CA ALA A 157 2.13 5.64 16.95
C ALA A 157 2.94 4.76 15.97
N ILE A 158 3.85 5.38 15.21
CA ILE A 158 4.80 4.69 14.33
C ILE A 158 5.96 4.10 15.15
N GLU A 159 6.46 4.81 16.17
CA GLU A 159 7.60 4.38 16.99
C GLU A 159 7.23 3.51 18.20
N ARG A 160 6.06 3.71 18.83
CA ARG A 160 5.65 2.87 19.98
C ARG A 160 5.07 1.53 19.56
N GLY A 161 4.90 1.31 18.25
CA GLY A 161 3.96 0.32 17.74
C GLY A 161 2.54 0.70 18.15
N TYR A 162 1.59 0.54 17.26
CA TYR A 162 0.28 0.10 17.74
C TYR A 162 0.57 -1.25 18.39
N GLY A 163 0.77 -1.25 19.71
CA GLY A 163 1.11 -2.42 20.50
C GLY A 163 0.20 -3.56 20.06
N GLU A 164 0.84 -4.65 19.65
CA GLU A 164 0.28 -5.94 19.23
C GLU A 164 -1.24 -5.93 19.00
N GLU A 165 -1.67 -6.03 17.74
CA GLU A 165 -2.99 -6.49 17.24
C GLU A 165 -3.62 -5.61 16.14
N PHE A 166 -2.94 -4.60 15.58
CA PHE A 166 -3.53 -3.84 14.47
C PHE A 166 -3.21 -4.43 13.09
N THR A 167 -4.23 -4.87 12.34
CA THR A 167 -4.09 -5.29 10.93
C THR A 167 -4.25 -4.10 9.98
N VAL A 168 -3.35 -3.93 9.03
CA VAL A 168 -3.55 -2.91 7.98
C VAL A 168 -4.55 -3.43 6.98
N LEU A 169 -5.66 -2.70 6.83
CA LEU A 169 -6.54 -2.87 5.71
C LEU A 169 -6.09 -1.90 4.61
N PRO A 170 -5.41 -2.41 3.55
CA PRO A 170 -5.10 -1.59 2.38
C PRO A 170 -6.39 -1.00 1.77
N PRO A 171 -6.29 -0.03 0.84
CA PRO A 171 -7.45 0.55 0.16
C PRO A 171 -8.29 -0.51 -0.56
N VAL A 172 -9.23 -1.10 0.18
CA VAL A 172 -10.13 -2.17 -0.20
C VAL A 172 -11.49 -1.79 0.36
N PHE A 173 -12.54 -1.95 -0.45
CA PHE A 173 -13.90 -1.76 0.00
C PHE A 173 -14.22 -2.72 1.16
N VAL A 174 -14.66 -2.19 2.30
CA VAL A 174 -15.17 -3.00 3.40
C VAL A 174 -16.62 -3.33 3.06
N ALA A 175 -16.86 -4.60 2.74
CA ALA A 175 -18.15 -5.08 2.28
C ALA A 175 -19.24 -4.97 3.35
N GLU A 176 -20.50 -4.97 2.90
CA GLU A 176 -21.67 -5.06 3.76
C GLU A 176 -21.53 -6.26 4.71
N THR A 177 -21.91 -6.08 5.99
CA THR A 177 -21.81 -7.10 7.07
C THR A 177 -20.39 -7.54 7.48
N ALA A 178 -19.34 -6.95 6.92
CA ALA A 178 -17.97 -7.27 7.33
C ALA A 178 -17.71 -6.83 8.78
N VAL A 179 -17.02 -7.67 9.55
CA VAL A 179 -16.56 -7.34 10.91
C VAL A 179 -15.06 -7.10 10.86
N VAL A 180 -14.66 -5.87 11.19
CA VAL A 180 -13.29 -5.40 11.18
C VAL A 180 -12.94 -4.90 12.58
N GLU A 181 -11.97 -5.52 13.22
CA GLU A 181 -11.54 -5.13 14.56
C GLU A 181 -10.04 -4.92 14.57
N LYS A 182 -9.57 -3.94 15.35
CA LYS A 182 -8.14 -3.63 15.52
C LYS A 182 -7.45 -3.50 14.17
N CYS A 183 -7.90 -2.53 13.37
CA CYS A 183 -7.33 -2.32 12.05
C CYS A 183 -6.95 -0.86 11.83
N VAL A 184 -6.01 -0.62 10.93
CA VAL A 184 -5.90 0.70 10.31
C VAL A 184 -6.45 0.61 8.90
N ILE A 185 -7.47 1.40 8.62
CA ILE A 185 -8.26 1.38 7.40
C ILE A 185 -8.07 2.70 6.67
N GLY A 186 -7.62 2.65 5.42
CA GLY A 186 -7.41 3.82 4.59
C GLY A 186 -6.01 3.95 4.00
N PRO A 187 -5.76 5.00 3.20
CA PRO A 187 -6.70 6.03 2.78
C PRO A 187 -7.64 5.56 1.65
N PHE A 188 -8.78 6.24 1.47
CA PHE A 188 -9.73 6.02 0.36
C PHE A 188 -10.50 4.69 0.40
N VAL A 189 -10.84 4.23 1.60
CA VAL A 189 -11.69 3.04 1.79
C VAL A 189 -13.15 3.46 1.92
N ALA A 190 -14.03 2.83 1.17
CA ALA A 190 -15.46 2.91 1.41
C ALA A 190 -15.88 1.74 2.32
N ILE A 191 -16.67 2.05 3.34
CA ILE A 191 -17.23 1.12 4.32
C ILE A 191 -18.72 1.00 4.06
N GLY A 192 -19.16 -0.18 3.65
CA GLY A 192 -20.55 -0.45 3.30
C GLY A 192 -21.51 -0.42 4.49
N PRO A 193 -22.82 -0.38 4.21
CA PRO A 193 -23.87 -0.47 5.23
C PRO A 193 -23.75 -1.78 6.03
N ASP A 194 -24.18 -1.75 7.30
CA ASP A 194 -24.11 -2.87 8.25
C ASP A 194 -22.71 -3.42 8.58
N ALA A 195 -21.63 -2.84 8.03
CA ALA A 195 -20.28 -3.21 8.42
C ALA A 195 -20.02 -2.80 9.87
N VAL A 196 -19.35 -3.66 10.63
CA VAL A 196 -18.98 -3.43 12.02
C VAL A 196 -17.48 -3.16 12.09
N VAL A 197 -17.10 -1.99 12.58
CA VAL A 197 -15.70 -1.58 12.71
C VAL A 197 -15.40 -1.21 14.16
N ARG A 198 -14.48 -1.92 14.81
CA ARG A 198 -14.12 -1.68 16.21
C ARG A 198 -12.63 -1.45 16.42
N GLU A 199 -12.30 -0.64 17.42
CA GLU A 199 -10.93 -0.50 17.92
C GLU A 199 -9.93 -0.16 16.79
N SER A 200 -10.35 0.62 15.81
CA SER A 200 -9.63 0.81 14.54
C SER A 200 -9.28 2.28 14.28
N VAL A 201 -8.29 2.54 13.43
CA VAL A 201 -7.96 3.87 12.93
C VAL A 201 -8.50 4.00 11.51
N LEU A 202 -9.37 4.98 11.25
CA LEU A 202 -9.97 5.22 9.94
C LEU A 202 -9.45 6.54 9.37
N THR A 203 -8.82 6.46 8.20
CA THR A 203 -8.26 7.64 7.54
C THR A 203 -8.78 7.78 6.12
N ASN A 204 -9.27 8.98 5.76
CA ASN A 204 -9.84 9.27 4.44
C ASN A 204 -10.89 8.23 4.00
N CYS A 205 -11.71 7.74 4.93
CA CYS A 205 -12.74 6.75 4.66
C CYS A 205 -14.07 7.42 4.30
N ILE A 206 -14.87 6.76 3.46
CA ILE A 206 -16.30 7.06 3.26
C ILE A 206 -17.07 5.99 4.01
N ILE A 207 -17.79 6.39 5.06
CA ILE A 207 -18.51 5.48 5.95
C ILE A 207 -19.99 5.60 5.64
N ASP A 208 -20.67 4.49 5.32
CA ASP A 208 -22.11 4.50 5.10
C ASP A 208 -22.90 4.83 6.39
N ALA A 209 -24.13 5.30 6.24
CA ALA A 209 -25.02 5.69 7.34
C ALA A 209 -25.38 4.53 8.28
N GLU A 210 -25.40 3.30 7.77
CA GLU A 210 -25.80 2.12 8.55
C GLU A 210 -24.60 1.33 9.11
N ALA A 211 -23.37 1.81 8.89
CA ALA A 211 -22.18 1.19 9.46
C ALA A 211 -22.10 1.42 10.98
N GLN A 212 -21.70 0.38 11.72
CA GLN A 212 -21.50 0.43 13.17
C GLN A 212 -20.02 0.63 13.47
N VAL A 213 -19.65 1.81 13.98
CA VAL A 213 -18.24 2.17 14.18
C VAL A 213 -17.98 2.56 15.65
N GLU A 214 -17.17 1.76 16.36
CA GLU A 214 -16.98 1.85 17.81
C GLU A 214 -15.50 1.85 18.23
N ASN A 215 -15.16 2.61 19.26
CA ASN A 215 -13.80 2.76 19.79
C ASN A 215 -12.74 3.10 18.72
N VAL A 216 -13.09 3.91 17.72
CA VAL A 216 -12.18 4.22 16.60
C VAL A 216 -11.46 5.56 16.75
N VAL A 217 -10.40 5.76 15.96
CA VAL A 217 -9.81 7.07 15.69
C VAL A 217 -10.18 7.51 14.28
N LEU A 218 -10.80 8.68 14.11
CA LEU A 218 -11.12 9.24 12.78
C LEU A 218 -10.15 10.36 12.38
N ASP A 219 -9.57 10.24 11.18
CA ASP A 219 -8.88 11.32 10.48
C ASP A 219 -9.47 11.53 9.07
N ARG A 220 -9.87 12.77 8.76
CA ARG A 220 -10.28 13.24 7.42
C ARG A 220 -11.33 12.35 6.71
N SER A 221 -12.19 11.70 7.49
CA SER A 221 -13.20 10.75 6.99
C SER A 221 -14.58 11.40 6.89
N ILE A 222 -15.43 10.86 6.01
CA ILE A 222 -16.81 11.31 5.75
C ILE A 222 -17.77 10.23 6.26
N VAL A 223 -18.83 10.66 6.95
CA VAL A 223 -19.84 9.77 7.53
C VAL A 223 -21.19 10.03 6.87
N GLY A 224 -21.86 8.95 6.47
CA GLY A 224 -23.21 8.98 5.93
C GLY A 224 -24.23 9.48 6.95
N LYS A 225 -25.32 10.05 6.45
CA LYS A 225 -26.35 10.66 7.28
C LYS A 225 -27.05 9.63 8.16
N GLY A 226 -26.91 9.75 9.49
CA GLY A 226 -27.46 8.80 10.47
C GLY A 226 -26.46 7.79 11.02
N GLY A 227 -25.21 7.82 10.55
CA GLY A 227 -24.13 6.99 11.10
C GLY A 227 -23.77 7.37 12.53
N VAL A 228 -23.72 6.38 13.42
CA VAL A 228 -23.30 6.56 14.81
C VAL A 228 -21.84 6.14 14.93
N ILE A 229 -21.00 7.04 15.43
CA ILE A 229 -19.59 6.74 15.70
C ILE A 229 -19.25 7.04 17.16
N ASN A 230 -18.74 6.03 17.86
CA ASN A 230 -18.18 6.16 19.20
C ASN A 230 -16.65 6.09 19.09
N GLY A 231 -15.91 7.15 19.41
CA GLY A 231 -14.44 7.16 19.24
C GLY A 231 -13.75 8.50 19.47
N ARG A 232 -12.43 8.54 19.24
CA ARG A 232 -11.60 9.77 19.32
C ARG A 232 -11.52 10.44 17.95
N LYS A 233 -11.64 11.77 17.90
CA LYS A 233 -11.64 12.57 16.66
C LYS A 233 -10.39 13.42 16.54
N GLN A 234 -9.65 13.28 15.43
CA GLN A 234 -8.59 14.23 15.04
C GLN A 234 -9.08 15.25 14.01
N SER A 235 -9.85 14.83 13.01
CA SER A 235 -10.49 15.73 12.04
C SER A 235 -11.69 15.03 11.35
N LEU A 236 -12.80 15.74 11.12
CA LEU A 236 -14.04 15.17 10.53
C LEU A 236 -14.70 16.17 9.59
N LEU A 237 -15.13 15.72 8.42
CA LEU A 237 -16.00 16.47 7.52
C LEU A 237 -17.41 15.86 7.65
N LEU A 238 -18.28 16.53 8.41
CA LEU A 238 -19.69 16.17 8.53
C LEU A 238 -20.48 16.90 7.46
N ASN A 239 -21.39 16.20 6.78
CA ASN A 239 -22.51 16.86 6.12
C ASN A 239 -23.62 17.05 7.16
N ASP A 240 -24.08 18.29 7.29
CA ASP A 240 -25.04 18.84 8.25
C ASP A 240 -26.06 17.84 8.87
N ASP A 241 -25.85 17.52 10.14
CA ASP A 241 -26.74 17.83 11.29
C ASP A 241 -26.48 16.84 12.46
N GLU A 242 -26.09 17.41 13.60
CA GLU A 242 -26.06 16.87 14.98
C GLU A 242 -25.33 15.55 15.28
N VAL A 243 -24.27 15.64 16.11
CA VAL A 243 -23.79 14.51 16.95
C VAL A 243 -23.79 14.97 18.40
N ALA A 244 -24.62 14.33 19.22
CA ALA A 244 -24.51 14.37 20.67
C ALA A 244 -23.28 13.56 21.07
N GLY A 245 -22.34 14.21 21.76
CA GLY A 245 -21.16 13.56 22.32
C GLY A 245 -21.41 12.99 23.71
N ASP A 246 -20.61 11.98 24.06
CA ASP A 246 -19.74 11.98 25.24
C ASP A 246 -18.45 11.21 24.91
#